data_AF-A0A9W6C1F9-F1
#
_entry.id   AF-A0A9W6C1F9-F1
#
_cell.length_a   1.000
_cell.length_b   1.000
_cell.length_c   1.000
_cell.angle_alpha   90.00
_cell.angle_beta   90.00
_cell.angle_gamma   90.00
#
_symmetry.space_group_name_H-M   'P 1'
#
loop_
_entity.id
_entity.type
_entity.pdbx_description
1 polymer ?
#
loop_
_entity_poly.entity_id
_entity_poly.type
_entity_poly.pdbx_seq_one_letter_code
_entity_poly.pdbx_strand_id
1 'polypeptide(L)'
;MNRDKHISSVFDRDLETIQAMVVKMGGMVEAAITDASTALDTRDQELADQVRRRDKAIDAMEIQINEDAARLIALRAPTATDLRMVLAVMKISASLERVGDYAKNMAKRTEVLSQMPAIAGSGMALRRMSQAVNRMLQDALDSYIRRDADLAHDVRQRDLEVDQMYNALFREFLTHMMEDPRNITPCMHLHFIAKNVERMGDHATSIAEQVVYLVTGDLPDEARPKSSSVVAPAAEDEGAQREVLHYNLEAEGFDVVMADNGEDALLLVAEEQPDLIVLDWMLPRVSGIEVCRQVKADPATRNIPIIMLSARSEEVDRVRGLETGADDYVVKPYSVVELLARLRTQLRRTRPATMGERLTFADIILDAAEHRVFRAGQTLHLGPTEFRLLSTMMEKPGRVWTREQLLDRVWGRDIYVDTRTIDVHVGRLRKALMKNGGDDPLRTVRGVGYALG
;
A
#
# COMPACT_ATOMS: atom_id res chain seq x y z
N MET A 1 27.39 39.19 16.42
CA MET A 1 26.31 39.90 15.68
C MET A 1 26.42 39.81 14.16
N ASN A 2 27.60 39.81 13.52
CA ASN A 2 27.68 39.72 12.04
C ASN A 2 27.68 38.28 11.47
N ARG A 3 28.06 37.28 12.28
CA ARG A 3 28.16 35.87 11.85
C ARG A 3 26.80 35.16 11.79
N ASP A 4 25.92 35.43 12.77
CA ASP A 4 24.58 34.82 12.84
C ASP A 4 23.65 35.36 11.75
N LYS A 5 23.73 36.66 11.42
CA LYS A 5 23.01 37.26 10.28
C LYS A 5 23.42 36.67 8.93
N HIS A 6 24.71 36.38 8.75
CA HIS A 6 25.23 35.79 7.50
C HIS A 6 24.85 34.30 7.35
N ILE A 7 24.69 33.58 8.47
CA ILE A 7 24.25 32.18 8.47
C ILE A 7 22.75 32.10 8.16
N SER A 8 21.94 32.97 8.76
CA SER A 8 20.49 33.07 8.47
C SER A 8 20.24 33.42 7.00
N SER A 9 20.91 34.44 6.44
CA SER A 9 20.66 34.87 5.06
C SER A 9 21.06 33.83 4.00
N VAL A 10 22.03 32.96 4.30
CA VAL A 10 22.44 31.88 3.40
C VAL A 10 21.46 30.71 3.51
N PHE A 11 20.99 30.39 4.73
CA PHE A 11 19.96 29.39 4.94
C PHE A 11 18.66 29.73 4.19
N ASP A 12 18.18 30.97 4.32
CA ASP A 12 16.96 31.42 3.66
C ASP A 12 17.08 31.29 2.13
N ARG A 13 18.23 31.67 1.57
CA ARG A 13 18.51 31.54 0.14
C ARG A 13 18.59 30.08 -0.33
N ASP A 14 19.25 29.22 0.44
CA ASP A 14 19.37 27.80 0.09
C ASP A 14 17.98 27.14 0.15
N LEU A 15 17.14 27.51 1.13
CA LEU A 15 15.75 27.06 1.22
C LEU A 15 14.92 27.55 0.02
N GLU A 16 14.95 28.85 -0.29
CA GLU A 16 14.28 29.43 -1.47
C GLU A 16 14.67 28.71 -2.78
N THR A 17 15.94 28.31 -2.88
CA THR A 17 16.44 27.56 -4.05
C THR A 17 15.75 26.20 -4.19
N ILE A 18 15.67 25.41 -3.11
CA ILE A 18 15.02 24.10 -3.15
C ILE A 18 13.50 24.26 -3.38
N GLN A 19 12.87 25.28 -2.79
CA GLN A 19 11.46 25.57 -3.05
C GLN A 19 11.20 25.92 -4.51
N ALA A 20 12.07 26.72 -5.14
CA ALA A 20 11.96 27.04 -6.56
C ALA A 20 12.13 25.79 -7.45
N MET A 21 12.96 24.84 -7.04
CA MET A 21 13.10 23.55 -7.73
C MET A 21 11.80 22.73 -7.67
N VAL A 22 11.12 22.67 -6.52
CA VAL A 22 9.81 22.00 -6.40
C VAL A 22 8.79 22.59 -7.36
N VAL A 23 8.69 23.93 -7.44
CA VAL A 23 7.75 24.60 -8.36
C VAL A 23 8.11 24.29 -9.82
N LYS A 24 9.40 24.29 -10.15
CA LYS A 24 9.87 23.92 -11.49
C LYS A 24 9.54 22.47 -11.84
N MET A 25 9.74 21.54 -10.90
CA MET A 25 9.37 20.13 -11.04
C MET A 25 7.87 19.97 -11.27
N GLY A 26 7.04 20.71 -10.52
CA GLY A 26 5.60 20.76 -10.69
C GLY A 26 5.19 21.11 -12.12
N GLY A 27 5.75 22.19 -12.70
CA GLY A 27 5.47 22.56 -14.08
C GLY A 27 5.89 21.51 -15.12
N MET A 28 6.95 20.73 -14.83
CA MET A 28 7.36 19.61 -15.70
C MET A 28 6.36 18.45 -15.63
N VAL A 29 5.89 18.12 -14.44
CA VAL A 29 4.87 17.08 -14.20
C VAL A 29 3.53 17.46 -14.83
N GLU A 30 3.09 18.71 -14.70
CA GLU A 30 1.86 19.21 -15.34
C GLU A 30 1.91 19.09 -16.86
N ALA A 31 3.05 19.44 -17.46
CA ALA A 31 3.27 19.27 -18.89
C ALA A 31 3.26 17.78 -19.28
N ALA A 32 3.86 16.90 -18.47
CA ALA A 32 3.85 15.46 -18.70
C ALA A 32 2.43 14.87 -18.70
N ILE A 33 1.58 15.23 -17.73
CA ILE A 33 0.17 14.80 -17.67
C ILE A 33 -0.60 15.29 -18.90
N THR A 34 -0.43 16.57 -19.24
CA THR A 34 -1.14 17.20 -20.38
C THR A 34 -0.75 16.55 -21.70
N ASP A 35 0.55 16.36 -21.92
CA ASP A 35 1.07 15.77 -23.14
C ASP A 35 0.75 14.27 -23.22
N ALA A 36 0.83 13.52 -22.11
CA ALA A 36 0.48 12.10 -22.09
C ALA A 36 -1.00 11.86 -22.40
N SER A 37 -1.89 12.67 -21.80
CA SER A 37 -3.33 12.57 -22.05
C SER A 37 -3.69 13.01 -23.47
N THR A 38 -3.01 14.02 -24.02
CA THR A 38 -3.17 14.43 -25.42
C THR A 38 -2.69 13.33 -26.36
N ALA A 39 -1.49 12.77 -26.12
CA ALA A 39 -0.94 11.67 -26.91
C ALA A 39 -1.86 10.46 -26.91
N LEU A 40 -2.49 10.14 -25.78
CA LEU A 40 -3.46 9.04 -25.69
C LEU A 40 -4.72 9.32 -26.51
N ASP A 41 -5.30 10.51 -26.38
CA ASP A 41 -6.53 10.93 -27.07
C ASP A 41 -6.33 10.96 -28.59
N THR A 42 -5.18 11.48 -29.06
CA THR A 42 -4.83 11.56 -30.48
C THR A 42 -4.11 10.33 -31.02
N ARG A 43 -3.73 9.40 -30.15
CA ARG A 43 -2.86 8.23 -30.45
C ARG A 43 -1.52 8.63 -31.07
N ASP A 44 -0.97 9.77 -30.65
CA ASP A 44 0.31 10.29 -31.10
C ASP A 44 1.48 9.57 -30.37
N GLN A 45 2.13 8.65 -31.09
CA GLN A 45 3.27 7.90 -30.57
C GLN A 45 4.51 8.77 -30.37
N GLU A 46 4.71 9.79 -31.21
CA GLU A 46 5.88 10.65 -31.13
C GLU A 46 5.81 11.51 -29.86
N LEU A 47 4.64 12.08 -29.58
CA LEU A 47 4.41 12.82 -28.35
C LEU A 47 4.52 11.92 -27.11
N ALA A 48 4.00 10.69 -27.16
CA ALA A 48 4.15 9.71 -26.09
C ALA A 48 5.63 9.40 -25.78
N ASP A 49 6.45 9.20 -26.82
CA ASP A 49 7.89 8.98 -26.65
C ASP A 49 8.62 10.21 -26.09
N GLN A 50 8.20 11.42 -26.47
CA GLN A 50 8.72 12.66 -25.89
C GLN A 50 8.40 12.76 -24.39
N VAL A 51 7.19 12.38 -23.95
CA VAL A 51 6.85 12.31 -22.51
C VAL A 51 7.80 11.35 -21.79
N ARG A 52 7.95 10.11 -22.30
CA ARG A 52 8.82 9.08 -21.69
C ARG A 52 10.27 9.53 -21.56
N ARG A 53 10.79 10.28 -22.54
CA ARG A 53 12.18 10.78 -22.51
C ARG A 53 12.38 11.91 -21.49
N ARG A 54 11.38 12.78 -21.33
CA ARG A 54 11.44 13.93 -20.42
C ARG A 54 11.31 13.53 -18.95
N ASP A 55 10.70 12.39 -18.67
CA ASP A 55 10.54 11.83 -17.32
C ASP A 55 11.85 11.74 -16.53
N LYS A 56 12.96 11.34 -17.17
CA LYS A 56 14.30 11.30 -16.53
C LYS A 56 14.73 12.63 -15.90
N ALA A 57 14.24 13.75 -16.41
CA ALA A 57 14.55 15.06 -15.86
C ALA A 57 13.72 15.38 -14.60
N ILE A 58 12.55 14.74 -14.44
CA ILE A 58 11.74 14.77 -13.21
C ILE A 58 12.47 13.95 -12.14
N ASP A 59 12.88 12.71 -12.44
CA ASP A 59 13.64 11.84 -11.52
C ASP A 59 14.92 12.53 -11.02
N ALA A 60 15.70 13.10 -11.94
CA ALA A 60 16.93 13.80 -11.60
C ALA A 60 16.68 15.04 -10.71
N MET A 61 15.53 15.69 -10.87
CA MET A 61 15.16 16.85 -10.06
C MET A 61 14.73 16.44 -8.65
N GLU A 62 14.02 15.32 -8.51
CA GLU A 62 13.67 14.74 -7.21
C GLU A 62 14.91 14.40 -6.40
N ILE A 63 15.88 13.71 -7.02
CA ILE A 63 17.15 13.35 -6.39
C ILE A 63 17.90 14.60 -5.95
N GLN A 64 18.01 15.61 -6.82
CA GLN A 64 18.70 16.85 -6.50
C GLN A 64 18.02 17.61 -5.34
N ILE A 65 16.68 17.67 -5.33
CA ILE A 65 15.91 18.28 -4.23
C ILE A 65 16.20 17.57 -2.91
N ASN A 66 16.19 16.23 -2.91
CA ASN A 66 16.48 15.44 -1.71
C ASN A 66 17.91 15.62 -1.21
N GLU A 67 18.90 15.63 -2.11
CA GLU A 67 20.30 15.85 -1.75
C GLU A 67 20.53 17.24 -1.14
N ASP A 68 19.95 18.28 -1.74
CA ASP A 68 20.06 19.65 -1.25
C ASP A 68 19.30 19.84 0.08
N ALA A 69 18.13 19.22 0.23
CA ALA A 69 17.36 19.21 1.47
C ALA A 69 18.13 18.53 2.62
N ALA A 70 18.69 17.35 2.37
CA ALA A 70 19.49 16.62 3.34
C ALA A 70 20.76 17.40 3.73
N ARG A 71 21.43 18.01 2.75
CA ARG A 71 22.60 18.88 2.99
C ARG A 71 22.23 20.08 3.86
N LEU A 72 21.10 20.72 3.59
CA LEU A 72 20.62 21.87 4.34
C LEU A 72 20.32 21.50 5.80
N ILE A 73 19.68 20.34 6.05
CA ILE A 73 19.48 19.81 7.41
C ILE A 73 20.82 19.57 8.11
N ALA A 74 21.74 18.87 7.45
CA ALA A 74 23.02 18.45 8.02
C ALA A 74 23.93 19.63 8.38
N LEU A 75 23.95 20.69 7.56
CA LEU A 75 24.85 21.82 7.74
C LEU A 75 24.34 22.87 8.72
N ARG A 76 23.01 22.93 8.97
CA ARG A 76 22.39 24.12 9.56
C ARG A 76 21.58 23.88 10.82
N ALA A 77 21.29 22.62 11.19
CA ALA A 77 20.49 22.26 12.36
C ALA A 77 19.22 23.16 12.49
N PRO A 78 18.33 23.09 11.48
CA PRO A 78 17.22 24.03 11.32
C PRO A 78 16.30 24.10 12.55
N THR A 79 15.63 25.23 12.74
CA THR A 79 14.57 25.35 13.76
C THR A 79 13.41 24.40 13.45
N ALA A 80 12.51 24.17 14.41
CA ALA A 80 11.38 23.25 14.19
C ALA A 80 10.51 23.64 12.97
N THR A 81 10.29 24.94 12.76
CA THR A 81 9.54 25.46 11.61
C THR A 81 10.29 25.26 10.30
N ASP A 82 11.59 25.50 10.31
CA ASP A 82 12.45 25.33 9.14
C ASP A 82 12.59 23.86 8.74
N LEU A 83 12.75 22.97 9.72
CA LEU A 83 12.77 21.53 9.49
C LEU A 83 11.46 21.05 8.88
N ARG A 84 10.32 21.60 9.32
CA ARG A 84 9.01 21.30 8.75
C ARG A 84 8.94 21.67 7.26
N MET A 85 9.45 22.85 6.88
CA MET A 85 9.52 23.28 5.48
C MET A 85 10.36 22.31 4.65
N VAL A 86 11.53 21.92 5.13
CA VAL A 86 12.44 21.03 4.40
C VAL A 86 11.84 19.63 4.23
N LEU A 87 11.22 19.09 5.27
CA LEU A 87 10.52 17.79 5.20
C LEU A 87 9.31 17.84 4.27
N ALA A 88 8.55 18.94 4.27
CA ALA A 88 7.43 19.14 3.35
C ALA A 88 7.92 19.16 1.90
N VAL A 89 9.03 19.85 1.62
CA VAL A 89 9.66 19.88 0.29
C VAL A 89 10.00 18.47 -0.20
N MET A 90 10.66 17.65 0.61
CA MET A 90 11.01 16.27 0.24
C MET A 90 9.77 15.40 -0.06
N LYS A 91 8.71 15.54 0.76
CA LYS A 91 7.46 14.79 0.56
C LYS A 91 6.70 15.24 -0.69
N ILE A 92 6.71 16.54 -0.98
CA ILE A 92 6.08 17.10 -2.17
C ILE A 92 6.85 16.66 -3.41
N SER A 93 8.19 16.71 -3.42
CA SER A 93 8.99 16.23 -4.56
C SER A 93 8.79 14.74 -4.83
N ALA A 94 8.75 13.90 -3.79
CA ALA A 94 8.43 12.48 -3.96
C ALA A 94 7.04 12.26 -4.55
N SER A 95 6.03 13.03 -4.11
CA SER A 95 4.68 12.95 -4.69
C SER A 95 4.65 13.39 -6.17
N LEU A 96 5.42 14.43 -6.53
CA LEU A 96 5.54 14.90 -7.91
C LEU A 96 6.22 13.88 -8.82
N GLU A 97 7.26 13.19 -8.34
CA GLU A 97 7.92 12.12 -9.08
C GLU A 97 6.96 10.99 -9.41
N ARG A 98 6.20 10.51 -8.41
CA ARG A 98 5.19 9.45 -8.61
C ARG A 98 4.12 9.85 -9.63
N VAL A 99 3.71 11.12 -9.63
CA VAL A 99 2.78 11.65 -10.64
C VAL A 99 3.42 11.65 -12.04
N GLY A 100 4.70 12.01 -12.15
CA GLY A 100 5.49 11.90 -13.38
C GLY A 100 5.54 10.48 -13.92
N ASP A 101 5.82 9.51 -13.04
CA ASP A 101 5.81 8.08 -13.32
C ASP A 101 4.47 7.59 -13.89
N TYR A 102 3.37 8.02 -13.30
CA TYR A 102 2.03 7.69 -13.80
C TYR A 102 1.77 8.30 -15.19
N ALA A 103 2.32 9.48 -15.49
CA ALA A 103 2.21 10.11 -16.81
C ALA A 103 3.08 9.39 -17.85
N LYS A 104 4.30 8.97 -17.49
CA LYS A 104 5.15 8.08 -18.30
C LYS A 104 4.44 6.76 -18.60
N ASN A 105 3.78 6.16 -17.62
CA ASN A 105 3.06 4.90 -17.78
C ASN A 105 1.86 5.03 -18.72
N MET A 106 1.14 6.15 -18.65
CA MET A 106 0.10 6.49 -19.64
C MET A 106 0.70 6.57 -21.05
N ALA A 107 1.81 7.29 -21.22
CA ALA A 107 2.47 7.41 -22.52
C ALA A 107 2.97 6.05 -23.06
N LYS A 108 3.52 5.17 -22.22
CA LYS A 108 3.93 3.80 -22.60
C LYS A 108 2.74 2.99 -23.12
N ARG A 109 1.55 3.14 -22.53
CA ARG A 109 0.34 2.43 -22.97
C ARG A 109 -0.29 3.02 -24.23
N THR A 110 -0.06 4.29 -24.54
CA THR A 110 -0.45 4.90 -25.83
C THR A 110 0.14 4.15 -27.01
N GLU A 111 1.41 3.74 -26.93
CA GLU A 111 2.09 2.96 -27.97
C GLU A 111 1.33 1.65 -28.28
N VAL A 112 0.96 0.91 -27.23
CA VAL A 112 0.19 -0.34 -27.35
C VAL A 112 -1.22 -0.09 -27.88
N LEU A 113 -1.93 0.90 -27.33
CA LEU A 113 -3.31 1.24 -27.71
C LEU A 113 -3.42 1.76 -29.14
N SER A 114 -2.37 2.41 -29.68
CA SER A 114 -2.35 2.91 -31.04
C SER A 114 -2.57 1.82 -32.10
N GLN A 115 -2.18 0.59 -31.78
CA GLN A 115 -2.32 -0.59 -32.65
C GLN A 115 -3.65 -1.35 -32.43
N MET A 116 -4.45 -0.96 -31.44
CA MET A 116 -5.69 -1.63 -31.06
C MET A 116 -6.93 -0.86 -31.56
N PRO A 117 -8.11 -1.51 -31.66
CA PRO A 117 -9.36 -0.80 -31.93
C PRO A 117 -9.61 0.34 -30.95
N ALA A 118 -10.20 1.44 -31.43
CA ALA A 118 -10.57 2.55 -30.58
C ALA A 118 -11.88 2.25 -29.84
N ILE A 119 -11.89 2.49 -28.53
CA ILE A 119 -13.12 2.47 -27.73
C ILE A 119 -13.71 3.88 -27.79
N ALA A 120 -14.96 3.95 -28.26
CA ALA A 120 -15.64 5.23 -28.46
C ALA A 120 -15.76 6.00 -27.14
N GLY A 121 -15.52 7.31 -27.16
CA GLY A 121 -15.70 8.19 -25.99
C GLY A 121 -14.60 8.11 -24.91
N SER A 122 -13.88 6.98 -24.81
CA SER A 122 -12.91 6.74 -23.73
C SER A 122 -11.74 7.73 -23.69
N GLY A 123 -11.22 8.14 -24.85
CA GLY A 123 -10.10 9.10 -24.94
C GLY A 123 -10.47 10.47 -24.35
N MET A 124 -11.61 11.03 -24.75
CA MET A 124 -12.11 12.30 -24.22
C MET A 124 -12.43 12.22 -22.71
N ALA A 125 -13.02 11.12 -22.25
CA ALA A 125 -13.36 10.94 -20.85
C ALA A 125 -12.11 10.84 -19.96
N LEU A 126 -11.08 10.10 -20.39
CA LEU A 126 -9.77 10.07 -19.73
C LEU A 126 -9.09 11.43 -19.74
N ARG A 127 -9.08 12.13 -20.87
CA ARG A 127 -8.49 13.47 -20.98
C ARG A 127 -9.16 14.47 -20.03
N ARG A 128 -10.48 14.42 -19.89
CA ARG A 128 -11.21 15.23 -18.89
C ARG A 128 -10.78 14.90 -17.46
N MET A 129 -10.60 13.63 -17.15
CA MET A 129 -10.12 13.18 -15.83
C MET A 129 -8.70 13.68 -15.56
N SER A 130 -7.79 13.54 -16.53
CA SER A 130 -6.43 14.09 -16.45
C SER A 130 -6.44 15.60 -16.24
N GLN A 131 -7.34 16.35 -16.90
CA GLN A 131 -7.47 17.79 -16.72
C GLN A 131 -8.03 18.19 -15.34
N ALA A 132 -8.87 17.37 -14.72
CA ALA A 132 -9.34 17.60 -13.35
C ALA A 132 -8.18 17.43 -12.36
N VAL A 133 -7.43 16.34 -12.49
CA VAL A 133 -6.26 16.06 -11.65
C VAL A 133 -5.15 17.08 -11.86
N ASN A 134 -4.89 17.50 -13.11
CA ASN A 134 -3.88 18.53 -13.38
C ASN A 134 -4.24 19.87 -12.71
N ARG A 135 -5.53 20.23 -12.67
CA ARG A 135 -6.00 21.41 -11.93
C ARG A 135 -5.87 21.24 -10.41
N MET A 136 -6.15 20.05 -9.88
CA MET A 136 -5.91 19.75 -8.46
C MET A 136 -4.42 19.90 -8.11
N LEU A 137 -3.52 19.41 -8.96
CA LEU A 137 -2.08 19.52 -8.76
C LEU A 137 -1.61 20.98 -8.79
N GLN A 138 -2.09 21.76 -9.76
CA GLN A 138 -1.83 23.20 -9.86
C GLN A 138 -2.26 23.93 -8.58
N ASP A 139 -3.50 23.71 -8.13
CA ASP A 139 -4.02 24.35 -6.93
C ASP A 139 -3.29 23.88 -5.66
N ALA A 140 -2.85 22.62 -5.60
CA ALA A 140 -2.03 22.11 -4.50
C ALA A 140 -0.67 22.83 -4.44
N LEU A 141 -0.01 23.04 -5.57
CA LEU A 141 1.26 23.77 -5.64
C LEU A 141 1.07 25.27 -5.38
N ASP A 142 -0.01 25.87 -5.89
CA ASP A 142 -0.36 27.27 -5.61
C ASP A 142 -0.63 27.47 -4.10
N SER A 143 -1.32 26.53 -3.47
CA SER A 143 -1.55 26.54 -2.02
C SER A 143 -0.23 26.44 -1.24
N TYR A 144 0.72 25.64 -1.73
CA TYR A 144 2.05 25.51 -1.14
C TYR A 144 2.86 26.81 -1.23
N ILE A 145 2.85 27.47 -2.40
CA ILE A 145 3.55 28.75 -2.64
C ILE A 145 2.95 29.86 -1.76
N ARG A 146 1.62 29.93 -1.67
CA ARG A 146 0.90 30.98 -0.94
C ARG A 146 0.73 30.69 0.54
N ARG A 147 1.09 29.48 1.00
CA ARG A 147 0.81 28.98 2.37
C ARG A 147 -0.68 29.05 2.71
N ASP A 148 -1.51 28.64 1.75
CA ASP A 148 -2.97 28.74 1.83
C ASP A 148 -3.58 27.39 2.23
N ALA A 149 -3.91 27.23 3.51
CA ALA A 149 -4.52 26.00 4.02
C ALA A 149 -5.97 25.81 3.53
N ASP A 150 -6.70 26.88 3.26
CA ASP A 150 -8.10 26.79 2.82
C ASP A 150 -8.17 26.24 1.38
N LEU A 151 -7.29 26.72 0.50
CA LEU A 151 -7.14 26.16 -0.85
C LEU A 151 -6.68 24.69 -0.81
N ALA A 152 -5.77 24.34 0.11
CA ALA A 152 -5.34 22.97 0.29
C ALA A 152 -6.51 22.05 0.75
N HIS A 153 -7.37 22.52 1.65
CA HIS A 153 -8.57 21.77 2.05
C HIS A 153 -9.55 21.57 0.88
N ASP A 154 -9.74 22.59 0.03
CA ASP A 154 -10.57 22.49 -1.17
C ASP A 154 -10.03 21.43 -2.17
N VAL A 155 -8.72 21.39 -2.39
CA VAL A 155 -8.08 20.34 -3.23
C VAL A 155 -8.40 18.94 -2.69
N ARG A 156 -8.31 18.72 -1.37
CA ARG A 156 -8.62 17.42 -0.75
C ARG A 156 -10.06 16.99 -1.00
N GLN A 157 -11.01 17.92 -1.02
CA GLN A 157 -12.44 17.61 -1.25
C GLN A 157 -12.72 17.24 -2.71
N ARG A 158 -11.98 17.82 -3.66
CA ARG A 158 -12.13 17.54 -5.10
C ARG A 158 -11.68 16.14 -5.53
N ASP A 159 -10.91 15.45 -4.70
CA ASP A 159 -10.52 14.06 -4.91
C ASP A 159 -11.72 13.11 -5.11
N LEU A 160 -12.83 13.37 -4.40
CA LEU A 160 -14.08 12.62 -4.57
C LEU A 160 -14.63 12.73 -6.00
N GLU A 161 -14.43 13.85 -6.69
CA GLU A 161 -14.85 14.02 -8.09
C GLU A 161 -14.05 13.08 -9.00
N VAL A 162 -12.73 12.96 -8.77
CA VAL A 162 -11.84 12.09 -9.55
C VAL A 162 -12.21 10.61 -9.34
N ASP A 163 -12.49 10.20 -8.10
CA ASP A 163 -12.97 8.84 -7.78
C ASP A 163 -14.30 8.53 -8.50
N GLN A 164 -15.21 9.50 -8.56
CA GLN A 164 -16.48 9.35 -9.28
C GLN A 164 -16.27 9.24 -10.80
N MET A 165 -15.36 10.02 -11.38
CA MET A 165 -15.01 9.95 -12.80
C MET A 165 -14.39 8.60 -13.16
N TYR A 166 -13.48 8.09 -12.33
CA TYR A 166 -12.90 6.75 -12.48
C TYR A 166 -13.97 5.66 -12.44
N ASN A 167 -14.86 5.69 -11.44
CA ASN A 167 -15.94 4.69 -11.31
C ASN A 167 -16.96 4.75 -12.46
N ALA A 168 -17.17 5.93 -13.07
CA ALA A 168 -17.99 6.06 -14.27
C ALA A 168 -17.29 5.43 -15.49
N LEU A 169 -16.01 5.76 -15.71
CA LEU A 169 -15.18 5.18 -16.77
C LEU A 169 -15.10 3.66 -16.67
N PHE A 170 -14.91 3.12 -15.48
CA PHE A 170 -14.83 1.66 -15.27
C PHE A 170 -16.12 0.96 -15.71
N ARG A 171 -17.29 1.50 -15.34
CA ARG A 171 -18.58 0.94 -15.76
C ARG A 171 -18.79 1.05 -17.28
N GLU A 172 -18.34 2.13 -17.90
CA GLU A 172 -18.36 2.31 -19.35
C GLU A 172 -17.48 1.26 -20.04
N PHE A 173 -16.26 1.01 -19.54
CA PHE A 173 -15.38 -0.03 -20.06
C PHE A 173 -16.00 -1.42 -19.95
N LEU A 174 -16.59 -1.78 -18.81
CA LEU A 174 -17.29 -3.06 -18.65
C LEU A 174 -18.43 -3.22 -19.67
N THR A 175 -19.17 -2.15 -19.95
CA THR A 175 -20.24 -2.16 -20.95
C THR A 175 -19.66 -2.48 -22.34
N HIS A 176 -18.58 -1.81 -22.75
CA HIS A 176 -17.92 -2.08 -24.03
C HIS A 176 -17.33 -3.49 -24.13
N MET A 177 -16.82 -4.05 -23.02
CA MET A 177 -16.34 -5.43 -22.96
C MET A 177 -17.47 -6.45 -23.11
N MET A 178 -18.63 -6.19 -22.49
CA MET A 178 -19.81 -7.05 -22.57
C MET A 178 -20.47 -7.00 -23.95
N GLU A 179 -20.45 -5.84 -24.62
CA GLU A 179 -20.96 -5.67 -25.99
C GLU A 179 -20.11 -6.41 -27.03
N ASP A 180 -18.79 -6.38 -26.90
CA ASP A 180 -17.86 -7.06 -27.81
C ASP A 180 -16.60 -7.54 -27.06
N PRO A 181 -16.36 -8.86 -26.93
CA PRO A 181 -15.18 -9.41 -26.26
C PRO A 181 -13.84 -8.94 -26.84
N ARG A 182 -13.80 -8.47 -28.10
CA ARG A 182 -12.59 -7.89 -28.70
C ARG A 182 -12.15 -6.59 -28.02
N ASN A 183 -13.05 -5.96 -27.27
CA ASN A 183 -12.76 -4.74 -26.52
C ASN A 183 -12.10 -4.99 -25.17
N ILE A 184 -12.02 -6.25 -24.69
CA ILE A 184 -11.45 -6.59 -23.37
C ILE A 184 -10.04 -6.00 -23.23
N THR A 185 -9.11 -6.37 -24.12
CA THR A 185 -7.72 -5.92 -24.05
C THR A 185 -7.58 -4.38 -24.09
N PRO A 186 -8.12 -3.65 -25.09
CA PRO A 186 -8.01 -2.19 -25.12
C PRO A 186 -8.69 -1.51 -23.93
N CYS A 187 -9.85 -2.02 -23.47
CA CYS A 187 -10.51 -1.49 -22.28
C CYS A 187 -9.67 -1.72 -21.00
N MET A 188 -8.96 -2.83 -20.88
CA MET A 188 -8.04 -3.06 -19.77
C MET A 188 -6.87 -2.05 -19.78
N HIS A 189 -6.27 -1.79 -20.94
CA HIS A 189 -5.24 -0.76 -21.06
C HIS A 189 -5.77 0.63 -20.65
N LEU A 190 -6.97 1.01 -21.10
CA LEU A 190 -7.61 2.27 -20.73
C LEU A 190 -7.97 2.33 -19.25
N HIS A 191 -8.40 1.22 -18.65
CA HIS A 191 -8.67 1.10 -17.23
C HIS A 191 -7.42 1.35 -16.38
N PHE A 192 -6.28 0.72 -16.72
CA PHE A 192 -5.02 0.97 -16.03
C PHE A 192 -4.59 2.44 -16.13
N ILE A 193 -4.83 3.07 -17.28
CA ILE A 193 -4.59 4.51 -17.44
C ILE A 193 -5.52 5.33 -16.54
N ALA A 194 -6.82 5.00 -16.50
CA ALA A 194 -7.77 5.68 -15.62
C ALA A 194 -7.34 5.58 -14.15
N LYS A 195 -6.88 4.40 -13.72
CA LYS A 195 -6.37 4.18 -12.36
C LYS A 195 -5.11 4.99 -12.07
N ASN A 196 -4.18 5.08 -13.03
CA ASN A 196 -3.02 5.95 -12.90
C ASN A 196 -3.42 7.42 -12.73
N VAL A 197 -4.42 7.90 -13.49
CA VAL A 197 -4.93 9.27 -13.33
C VAL A 197 -5.58 9.47 -11.95
N GLU A 198 -6.33 8.50 -11.44
CA GLU A 198 -6.89 8.57 -10.08
C GLU A 198 -5.78 8.63 -9.01
N ARG A 199 -4.74 7.80 -9.12
CA ARG A 199 -3.57 7.84 -8.23
C ARG A 199 -2.80 9.16 -8.28
N MET A 200 -2.74 9.81 -9.46
CA MET A 200 -2.20 11.17 -9.55
C MET A 200 -3.02 12.17 -8.70
N GLY A 201 -4.35 11.99 -8.64
CA GLY A 201 -5.24 12.76 -7.76
C GLY A 201 -4.92 12.54 -6.28
N ASP A 202 -4.66 11.29 -5.88
CA ASP A 202 -4.24 10.96 -4.51
C ASP A 202 -2.95 11.68 -4.10
N HIS A 203 -2.00 11.83 -5.04
CA HIS A 203 -0.77 12.58 -4.80
C HIS A 203 -0.99 14.10 -4.73
N ALA A 204 -1.87 14.67 -5.54
CA ALA A 204 -2.26 16.07 -5.40
C ALA A 204 -2.88 16.33 -4.00
N THR A 205 -3.72 15.43 -3.52
CA THR A 205 -4.25 15.43 -2.16
C THR A 205 -3.14 15.32 -1.10
N SER A 206 -2.17 14.42 -1.30
CA SER A 206 -1.02 14.26 -0.39
C SER A 206 -0.17 15.52 -0.29
N ILE A 207 0.03 16.24 -1.40
CA ILE A 207 0.70 17.54 -1.44
C ILE A 207 -0.09 18.57 -0.63
N ALA A 208 -1.42 18.65 -0.85
CA ALA A 208 -2.28 19.55 -0.09
C ALA A 208 -2.24 19.27 1.43
N GLU A 209 -2.17 18.00 1.84
CA GLU A 209 -2.00 17.63 3.25
C GLU A 209 -0.66 18.12 3.83
N GLN A 210 0.42 18.10 3.03
CA GLN A 210 1.68 18.71 3.45
C GLN A 210 1.55 20.22 3.63
N VAL A 211 0.76 20.91 2.80
CA VAL A 211 0.49 22.35 2.95
C VAL A 211 -0.28 22.63 4.24
N VAL A 212 -1.33 21.86 4.53
CA VAL A 212 -2.08 22.01 5.79
C VAL A 212 -1.16 21.80 6.99
N TYR A 213 -0.36 20.74 6.99
CA TYR A 213 0.63 20.49 8.04
C TYR A 213 1.65 21.63 8.17
N LEU A 214 2.07 22.21 7.05
CA LEU A 214 3.04 23.28 7.05
C LEU A 214 2.51 24.56 7.68
N VAL A 215 1.24 24.90 7.40
CA VAL A 215 0.56 26.10 7.90
C VAL A 215 0.10 25.94 9.35
N THR A 216 -0.54 24.81 9.66
CA THR A 216 -1.21 24.60 10.95
C THR A 216 -0.30 23.94 11.99
N GLY A 217 0.62 23.10 11.52
CA GLY A 217 1.47 22.26 12.37
C GLY A 217 0.90 20.89 12.71
N ASP A 218 -0.34 20.60 12.30
CA ASP A 218 -1.01 19.32 12.51
C ASP A 218 -1.37 18.69 11.16
N LEU A 219 -1.26 17.37 11.06
CA LEU A 219 -1.82 16.66 9.92
C LEU A 219 -3.35 16.65 10.06
N PRO A 220 -4.12 16.74 8.96
CA PRO A 220 -5.58 16.69 9.04
C PRO A 220 -6.06 15.41 9.74
N ASP A 221 -6.83 15.56 10.83
CA ASP A 221 -7.37 14.45 11.65
C ASP A 221 -8.42 13.60 10.94
N GLU A 222 -8.96 14.07 9.82
CA GLU A 222 -9.95 13.31 9.06
C GLU A 222 -9.29 12.11 8.38
N ALA A 223 -9.47 10.94 8.99
CA ALA A 223 -9.16 9.66 8.39
C ALA A 223 -9.83 9.56 7.01
N ARG A 224 -9.02 9.72 5.96
CA ARG A 224 -9.41 9.38 4.61
C ARG A 224 -9.70 7.87 4.54
N PRO A 225 -10.80 7.42 3.90
CA PRO A 225 -11.02 6.00 3.66
C PRO A 225 -10.20 5.54 2.44
N LYS A 226 -8.86 5.51 2.54
CA LYS A 226 -8.00 4.75 1.61
C LYS A 226 -6.78 4.25 2.39
N SER A 227 -6.70 2.93 2.59
CA SER A 227 -5.58 2.29 3.30
C SER A 227 -4.70 1.52 2.32
N SER A 228 -3.68 2.20 1.79
CA SER A 228 -2.69 1.64 0.86
C SER A 228 -2.04 0.36 1.42
N SER A 229 -1.98 -0.69 0.60
CA SER A 229 -1.11 -1.86 0.78
C SER A 229 -0.95 -2.49 -0.59
N VAL A 230 0.28 -2.53 -1.12
CA VAL A 230 0.51 -3.03 -2.48
C VAL A 230 0.48 -4.56 -2.47
N VAL A 231 -0.45 -5.16 -3.22
CA VAL A 231 -0.56 -6.61 -3.40
C VAL A 231 -0.19 -6.94 -4.83
N ALA A 232 0.79 -7.83 -5.03
CA ALA A 232 1.16 -8.29 -6.36
C ALA A 232 0.71 -9.74 -6.61
N PRO A 233 -0.48 -9.99 -7.20
CA PRO A 233 -0.87 -11.30 -7.70
C PRO A 233 -0.17 -11.61 -9.02
N ALA A 234 0.61 -12.68 -9.06
CA ALA A 234 1.13 -13.25 -10.29
C ALA A 234 0.29 -14.46 -10.71
N ALA A 235 -0.27 -14.34 -11.92
CA ALA A 235 -1.00 -15.25 -12.84
C ALA A 235 -2.02 -16.30 -12.32
N GLU A 236 -3.06 -16.49 -13.14
CA GLU A 236 -3.81 -17.74 -13.32
C GLU A 236 -4.17 -17.83 -14.81
N ASP A 237 -4.13 -19.02 -15.41
CA ASP A 237 -4.39 -19.29 -16.85
C ASP A 237 -5.83 -18.97 -17.32
N GLU A 238 -6.71 -18.51 -16.41
CA GLU A 238 -8.04 -18.02 -16.73
C GLU A 238 -8.13 -16.52 -16.40
N GLY A 239 -8.17 -15.67 -17.42
CA GLY A 239 -8.27 -14.21 -17.25
C GLY A 239 -9.40 -13.76 -16.31
N ALA A 240 -10.50 -14.53 -16.25
CA ALA A 240 -11.63 -14.27 -15.37
C ALA A 240 -11.29 -14.44 -13.88
N GLN A 241 -10.53 -15.45 -13.46
CA GLN A 241 -10.21 -15.64 -12.02
C GLN A 241 -9.21 -14.59 -11.53
N ARG A 242 -8.28 -14.20 -12.41
CA ARG A 242 -7.33 -13.11 -12.17
C ARG A 242 -8.03 -11.76 -11.99
N GLU A 243 -9.00 -11.45 -12.86
CA GLU A 243 -9.82 -10.24 -12.78
C GLU A 243 -10.70 -10.23 -11.53
N VAL A 244 -11.30 -11.37 -11.19
CA VAL A 244 -12.09 -11.51 -9.96
C VAL A 244 -11.20 -11.28 -8.73
N LEU A 245 -9.98 -11.83 -8.71
CA LEU A 245 -9.06 -11.60 -7.60
C LEU A 245 -8.63 -10.13 -7.51
N HIS A 246 -8.24 -9.52 -8.62
CA HIS A 246 -7.87 -8.11 -8.69
C HIS A 246 -9.01 -7.21 -8.18
N TYR A 247 -10.23 -7.39 -8.71
CA TYR A 247 -11.42 -6.66 -8.30
C TYR A 247 -11.69 -6.79 -6.81
N ASN A 248 -11.64 -8.00 -6.27
CA ASN A 248 -11.91 -8.22 -4.84
C ASN A 248 -10.85 -7.62 -3.93
N LEU A 249 -9.58 -7.58 -4.37
CA LEU A 249 -8.50 -6.96 -3.62
C LEU A 249 -8.59 -5.43 -3.67
N GLU A 250 -8.86 -4.85 -4.83
CA GLU A 250 -9.07 -3.40 -4.95
C GLU A 250 -10.32 -2.95 -4.17
N ALA A 251 -11.41 -3.71 -4.21
CA ALA A 251 -12.63 -3.43 -3.43
C ALA A 251 -12.38 -3.45 -1.91
N GLU A 252 -11.33 -4.14 -1.48
CA GLU A 252 -10.87 -4.22 -0.09
C GLU A 252 -9.83 -3.16 0.27
N GLY A 253 -9.52 -2.25 -0.67
CA GLY A 253 -8.63 -1.11 -0.47
C GLY A 253 -7.15 -1.42 -0.70
N PHE A 254 -6.80 -2.57 -1.28
CA PHE A 254 -5.43 -2.89 -1.67
C PHE A 254 -5.04 -2.15 -2.96
N ASP A 255 -3.79 -1.70 -3.04
CA ASP A 255 -3.19 -1.22 -4.28
C ASP A 255 -2.64 -2.41 -5.05
N VAL A 256 -3.35 -2.89 -6.07
CA VAL A 256 -2.97 -4.15 -6.72
C VAL A 256 -2.09 -3.88 -7.94
N VAL A 257 -1.01 -4.65 -8.10
CA VAL A 257 -0.15 -4.64 -9.29
C VAL A 257 -0.05 -6.05 -9.84
N MET A 258 -0.43 -6.27 -11.09
CA MET A 258 -0.53 -7.62 -11.66
C MET A 258 0.68 -7.95 -12.52
N ALA A 259 1.22 -9.16 -12.34
CA ALA A 259 2.23 -9.73 -13.23
C ALA A 259 1.61 -10.81 -14.12
N ASP A 260 1.97 -10.81 -15.41
CA ASP A 260 1.49 -11.81 -16.38
C ASP A 260 2.35 -13.08 -16.41
N ASN A 261 3.59 -13.01 -15.90
CA ASN A 261 4.52 -14.13 -15.82
C ASN A 261 5.59 -13.87 -14.73
N GLY A 262 6.45 -14.85 -14.45
CA GLY A 262 7.44 -14.71 -13.38
C GLY A 262 8.58 -13.72 -13.65
N GLU A 263 8.93 -13.44 -14.91
CA GLU A 263 9.91 -12.39 -15.24
C GLU A 263 9.33 -11.01 -14.91
N ASP A 264 8.09 -10.76 -15.32
CA ASP A 264 7.37 -9.52 -15.01
C ASP A 264 7.17 -9.37 -13.50
N ALA A 265 6.90 -10.47 -12.78
CA ALA A 265 6.77 -10.45 -11.32
C ALA A 265 8.06 -10.01 -10.63
N LEU A 266 9.22 -10.52 -11.07
CA LEU A 266 10.52 -10.12 -10.51
C LEU A 266 10.85 -8.65 -10.81
N LEU A 267 10.53 -8.19 -12.03
CA LEU A 267 10.69 -6.78 -12.41
C LEU A 267 9.82 -5.89 -11.53
N LEU A 268 8.53 -6.22 -11.38
CA LEU A 268 7.58 -5.45 -10.58
C LEU A 268 7.94 -5.45 -9.09
N VAL A 269 8.47 -6.54 -8.55
CA VAL A 269 8.96 -6.56 -7.16
C VAL A 269 10.13 -5.60 -6.97
N ALA A 270 11.03 -5.50 -7.94
CA ALA A 270 12.14 -4.56 -7.90
C ALA A 270 11.70 -3.10 -8.09
N GLU A 271 10.71 -2.85 -8.96
CA GLU A 271 10.20 -1.50 -9.27
C GLU A 271 9.24 -0.96 -8.19
N GLU A 272 8.28 -1.77 -7.72
CA GLU A 272 7.18 -1.31 -6.86
C GLU A 272 7.41 -1.57 -5.36
N GLN A 273 8.37 -2.42 -4.99
CA GLN A 273 8.66 -2.81 -3.60
C GLN A 273 7.39 -3.11 -2.76
N PRO A 274 6.62 -4.15 -3.14
CA PRO A 274 5.30 -4.38 -2.57
C PRO A 274 5.32 -4.76 -1.08
N ASP A 275 4.24 -4.43 -0.36
CA ASP A 275 4.07 -4.80 1.06
C ASP A 275 3.77 -6.29 1.26
N LEU A 276 3.29 -6.96 0.20
CA LEU A 276 2.99 -8.39 0.14
C LEU A 276 2.90 -8.89 -1.30
N ILE A 277 3.30 -10.15 -1.53
CA ILE A 277 3.19 -10.83 -2.83
C ILE A 277 2.20 -12.00 -2.73
N VAL A 278 1.31 -12.12 -3.72
CA VAL A 278 0.46 -13.30 -3.93
C VAL A 278 0.95 -14.00 -5.19
N LEU A 279 1.38 -15.25 -5.08
CA LEU A 279 2.19 -15.85 -6.13
C LEU A 279 1.62 -17.20 -6.54
N ASP A 280 1.10 -17.33 -7.76
CA ASP A 280 0.76 -18.65 -8.28
C ASP A 280 2.01 -19.51 -8.42
N TRP A 281 1.87 -20.77 -8.01
CA TRP A 281 2.88 -21.80 -8.15
C TRP A 281 3.32 -21.97 -9.61
N MET A 282 2.37 -22.03 -10.54
CA MET A 282 2.61 -22.29 -11.96
C MET A 282 2.52 -21.01 -12.78
N LEU A 283 3.60 -20.22 -12.73
CA LEU A 283 3.75 -19.06 -13.61
C LEU A 283 4.42 -19.44 -14.95
N PRO A 284 4.03 -18.78 -16.06
CA PRO A 284 4.78 -18.84 -17.32
C PRO A 284 6.19 -18.25 -17.18
N ARG A 285 7.10 -18.68 -18.07
CA ARG A 285 8.52 -18.28 -18.18
C ARG A 285 9.38 -18.62 -16.96
N VAL A 286 9.11 -18.00 -15.82
CA VAL A 286 9.74 -18.30 -14.53
C VAL A 286 8.63 -18.74 -13.59
N SER A 287 8.77 -19.92 -12.97
CA SER A 287 7.77 -20.46 -12.06
C SER A 287 7.67 -19.64 -10.77
N GLY A 288 6.50 -19.63 -10.11
CA GLY A 288 6.32 -18.86 -8.88
C GLY A 288 7.23 -19.31 -7.75
N ILE A 289 7.59 -20.60 -7.69
CA ILE A 289 8.58 -21.07 -6.72
C ILE A 289 9.97 -20.45 -6.94
N GLU A 290 10.39 -20.27 -8.20
CA GLU A 290 11.67 -19.66 -8.53
C GLU A 290 11.64 -18.15 -8.27
N VAL A 291 10.51 -17.49 -8.55
CA VAL A 291 10.28 -16.09 -8.14
C VAL A 291 10.40 -15.95 -6.62
N CYS A 292 9.70 -16.79 -5.86
CA CYS A 292 9.77 -16.80 -4.39
C CYS A 292 11.21 -16.96 -3.90
N ARG A 293 11.97 -17.90 -4.48
CA ARG A 293 13.35 -18.16 -4.12
C ARG A 293 14.25 -16.94 -4.33
N GLN A 294 14.10 -16.26 -5.46
CA GLN A 294 14.91 -15.09 -5.80
C GLN A 294 14.57 -13.89 -4.89
N VAL A 295 13.28 -13.63 -4.66
CA VAL A 295 12.83 -12.58 -3.74
C VAL A 295 13.32 -12.84 -2.31
N LYS A 296 13.26 -14.09 -1.83
CA LYS A 296 13.73 -14.44 -0.49
C LYS A 296 15.27 -14.48 -0.35
N ALA A 297 16.00 -14.59 -1.45
CA ALA A 297 17.46 -14.57 -1.45
C ALA A 297 18.06 -13.15 -1.42
N ASP A 298 17.35 -12.16 -1.95
CA ASP A 298 17.81 -10.77 -2.03
C ASP A 298 17.61 -10.03 -0.68
N PRO A 299 18.67 -9.46 -0.07
CA PRO A 299 18.56 -8.69 1.16
C PRO A 299 17.55 -7.53 1.12
N ALA A 300 17.31 -6.92 -0.04
CA ALA A 300 16.39 -5.80 -0.20
C ALA A 300 14.92 -6.24 -0.15
N THR A 301 14.61 -7.45 -0.60
CA THR A 301 13.22 -7.92 -0.80
C THR A 301 12.84 -9.13 0.06
N ARG A 302 13.80 -9.78 0.75
CA ARG A 302 13.57 -10.98 1.57
C ARG A 302 12.53 -10.85 2.68
N ASN A 303 12.28 -9.63 3.16
CA ASN A 303 11.31 -9.36 4.23
C ASN A 303 9.88 -9.21 3.72
N ILE A 304 9.67 -9.13 2.40
CA ILE A 304 8.35 -9.02 1.81
C ILE A 304 7.62 -10.36 1.99
N PRO A 305 6.42 -10.38 2.61
CA PRO A 305 5.68 -11.61 2.82
C PRO A 305 5.12 -12.15 1.50
N ILE A 306 5.22 -13.47 1.30
CA ILE A 306 4.75 -14.16 0.09
C ILE A 306 3.69 -15.20 0.46
N ILE A 307 2.52 -15.11 -0.17
CA ILE A 307 1.46 -16.13 -0.10
C ILE A 307 1.42 -16.89 -1.43
N MET A 308 1.72 -18.19 -1.40
CA MET A 308 1.68 -19.04 -2.59
C MET A 308 0.26 -19.53 -2.89
N LEU A 309 -0.19 -19.45 -4.14
CA LEU A 309 -1.43 -20.10 -4.61
C LEU A 309 -1.06 -21.40 -5.33
N SER A 310 -1.65 -22.55 -4.95
CA SER A 310 -1.27 -23.85 -5.52
C SER A 310 -2.47 -24.78 -5.72
N ALA A 311 -2.43 -25.64 -6.74
CA ALA A 311 -3.45 -26.66 -6.95
C ALA A 311 -3.29 -27.84 -5.97
N ARG A 312 -4.41 -28.42 -5.53
CA ARG A 312 -4.53 -29.42 -4.46
C ARG A 312 -3.74 -30.74 -4.66
N SER A 313 -3.14 -30.98 -5.82
CA SER A 313 -2.63 -32.30 -6.27
C SER A 313 -1.14 -32.58 -6.01
N GLU A 314 -0.35 -31.65 -5.47
CA GLU A 314 1.09 -31.89 -5.26
C GLU A 314 1.46 -31.79 -3.77
N GLU A 315 1.22 -32.88 -3.02
CA GLU A 315 1.67 -33.02 -1.62
C GLU A 315 3.20 -32.89 -1.47
N VAL A 316 3.95 -33.09 -2.55
CA VAL A 316 5.42 -32.91 -2.64
C VAL A 316 5.81 -31.42 -2.75
N ASP A 317 4.95 -30.58 -3.31
CA ASP A 317 5.17 -29.14 -3.53
C ASP A 317 4.97 -28.32 -2.26
N ARG A 318 4.05 -28.73 -1.38
CA ARG A 318 3.76 -28.02 -0.13
C ARG A 318 4.93 -28.01 0.86
N VAL A 319 5.78 -29.04 0.81
CA VAL A 319 7.01 -29.16 1.63
C VAL A 319 8.13 -28.31 1.01
N ARG A 320 8.30 -28.34 -0.31
CA ARG A 320 9.30 -27.54 -1.03
C ARG A 320 9.02 -26.04 -0.95
N GLY A 321 7.77 -25.59 -1.08
CA GLY A 321 7.41 -24.17 -1.00
C GLY A 321 7.73 -23.51 0.36
N LEU A 322 7.59 -24.26 1.45
CA LEU A 322 7.98 -23.81 2.80
C LEU A 322 9.51 -23.79 3.00
N GLU A 323 10.24 -24.75 2.42
CA GLU A 323 11.71 -24.74 2.39
C GLU A 323 12.28 -23.59 1.53
N THR A 324 11.48 -23.05 0.60
CA THR A 324 11.87 -21.94 -0.30
C THR A 324 11.66 -20.56 0.32
N GLY A 325 11.01 -20.48 1.49
CA GLY A 325 10.86 -19.24 2.27
C GLY A 325 9.52 -18.50 2.14
N ALA A 326 8.49 -19.10 1.55
CA ALA A 326 7.14 -18.52 1.52
C ALA A 326 6.50 -18.45 2.93
N ASP A 327 5.67 -17.43 3.17
CA ASP A 327 5.10 -17.12 4.48
C ASP A 327 3.72 -17.74 4.74
N ASP A 328 2.99 -18.06 3.66
CA ASP A 328 1.74 -18.83 3.70
C ASP A 328 1.46 -19.50 2.34
N TYR A 329 0.46 -20.38 2.30
CA TYR A 329 -0.06 -20.95 1.07
C TYR A 329 -1.60 -21.06 1.08
N VAL A 330 -2.20 -20.98 -0.10
CA VAL A 330 -3.63 -21.11 -0.34
C VAL A 330 -3.86 -22.11 -1.46
N VAL A 331 -4.75 -23.07 -1.22
CA VAL A 331 -5.02 -24.15 -2.16
C VAL A 331 -6.18 -23.78 -3.07
N LYS A 332 -6.00 -23.94 -4.39
CA LYS A 332 -7.02 -23.75 -5.41
C LYS A 332 -7.95 -24.98 -5.50
N PRO A 333 -9.26 -24.78 -5.68
CA PRO A 333 -9.98 -23.49 -5.66
C PRO A 333 -10.11 -22.95 -4.23
N TYR A 334 -9.90 -21.64 -4.05
CA TYR A 334 -9.98 -20.96 -2.75
C TYR A 334 -11.16 -20.01 -2.66
N SER A 335 -11.61 -19.74 -1.43
CA SER A 335 -12.53 -18.64 -1.18
C SER A 335 -11.77 -17.32 -1.19
N VAL A 336 -12.28 -16.31 -1.90
CA VAL A 336 -11.76 -14.94 -1.86
C VAL A 336 -11.69 -14.41 -0.43
N VAL A 337 -12.70 -14.73 0.38
CA VAL A 337 -12.75 -14.35 1.81
C VAL A 337 -11.61 -14.99 2.61
N GLU A 338 -11.24 -16.24 2.29
CA GLU A 338 -10.09 -16.92 2.92
C GLU A 338 -8.77 -16.25 2.54
N LEU A 339 -8.58 -15.95 1.26
CA LEU A 339 -7.38 -15.28 0.76
C LEU A 339 -7.21 -13.91 1.41
N LEU A 340 -8.27 -13.09 1.46
CA LEU A 340 -8.28 -11.78 2.13
C LEU A 340 -7.91 -11.86 3.61
N ALA A 341 -8.41 -12.85 4.34
CA ALA A 341 -8.06 -13.05 5.75
C ALA A 341 -6.56 -13.35 5.95
N ARG A 342 -5.96 -14.10 5.03
CA ARG A 342 -4.52 -14.43 5.06
C ARG A 342 -3.67 -13.21 4.68
N LEU A 343 -4.08 -12.45 3.67
CA LEU A 343 -3.43 -11.19 3.28
C LEU A 343 -3.36 -10.20 4.43
N ARG A 344 -4.51 -9.93 5.08
CA ARG A 344 -4.59 -9.08 6.27
C ARG A 344 -3.73 -9.59 7.42
N THR A 345 -3.56 -10.90 7.54
CA THR A 345 -2.73 -11.51 8.59
C THR A 345 -1.25 -11.26 8.35
N GLN A 346 -0.79 -11.36 7.10
CA GLN A 346 0.61 -11.12 6.76
C GLN A 346 0.98 -9.64 6.78
N LEU A 347 0.11 -8.75 6.29
CA LEU A 347 0.34 -7.30 6.34
C LEU A 347 0.39 -6.74 7.77
N ARG A 348 -0.33 -7.37 8.71
CA ARG A 348 -0.23 -7.05 10.15
C ARG A 348 1.13 -7.41 10.76
N ARG A 349 1.92 -8.29 10.11
CA ARG A 349 3.26 -8.68 10.58
C ARG A 349 4.36 -7.77 10.02
N THR A 350 4.17 -7.19 8.84
CA THR A 350 5.14 -6.29 8.19
C THR A 350 5.02 -4.83 8.61
N ARG A 351 3.83 -4.37 9.03
CA ARG A 351 3.71 -3.05 9.64
C ARG A 351 4.32 -3.09 11.04
N PRO A 352 5.35 -2.29 11.35
CA PRO A 352 5.80 -2.13 12.72
C PRO A 352 4.61 -1.57 13.51
N ALA A 353 4.00 -2.41 14.33
CA ALA A 353 3.20 -1.93 15.42
C ALA A 353 4.09 -0.99 16.23
N THR A 354 3.69 0.27 16.27
CA THR A 354 4.21 1.28 17.17
C THR A 354 4.35 0.67 18.57
N MET A 355 5.58 0.68 19.08
CA MET A 355 6.01 0.42 20.47
C MET A 355 6.01 -1.04 20.97
N GLY A 356 7.20 -1.46 21.41
CA GLY A 356 7.46 -2.76 22.05
C GLY A 356 6.97 -2.81 23.50
N GLU A 357 5.68 -3.05 23.70
CA GLU A 357 5.16 -3.35 25.02
C GLU A 357 5.35 -4.84 25.36
N ARG A 358 6.16 -5.10 26.40
CA ARG A 358 6.09 -6.36 27.15
C ARG A 358 4.88 -6.29 28.08
N LEU A 359 3.89 -7.15 27.85
CA LEU A 359 2.74 -7.30 28.74
C LEU A 359 3.11 -8.24 29.90
N THR A 360 2.73 -7.88 31.13
CA THR A 360 3.00 -8.70 32.32
C THR A 360 1.72 -8.90 33.13
N PHE A 361 1.48 -10.13 33.58
CA PHE A 361 0.37 -10.48 34.46
C PHE A 361 0.78 -11.63 35.38
N ALA A 362 0.81 -11.38 36.69
CA ALA A 362 1.34 -12.32 37.69
C ALA A 362 2.73 -12.84 37.28
N ASP A 363 2.89 -14.16 37.11
CA ASP A 363 4.12 -14.80 36.68
C ASP A 363 4.24 -14.95 35.16
N ILE A 364 3.30 -14.42 34.38
CA ILE A 364 3.25 -14.49 32.91
C ILE A 364 3.81 -13.20 32.30
N ILE A 365 4.74 -13.35 31.36
CA ILE A 365 5.34 -12.25 30.59
C ILE A 365 5.13 -12.56 29.11
N LEU A 366 4.55 -11.63 28.35
CA LEU A 366 4.39 -11.70 26.91
C LEU A 366 5.17 -10.56 26.27
N ASP A 367 6.20 -10.91 25.51
CA ASP A 367 6.98 -9.98 24.69
C ASP A 367 6.36 -9.97 23.28
N ALA A 368 5.64 -8.88 22.96
CA ALA A 368 4.95 -8.73 21.69
C ALA A 368 5.93 -8.47 20.53
N ALA A 369 7.11 -7.91 20.80
CA ALA A 369 8.13 -7.64 19.79
C ALA A 369 8.88 -8.92 19.39
N GLU A 370 9.24 -9.75 20.38
CA GLU A 370 9.93 -11.01 20.13
C GLU A 370 8.99 -12.20 19.89
N HIS A 371 7.66 -12.02 19.99
CA HIS A 371 6.66 -13.10 19.98
C HIS A 371 6.97 -14.22 20.99
N ARG A 372 7.43 -13.85 22.20
CA ARG A 372 7.83 -14.80 23.24
C ARG A 372 6.95 -14.69 24.46
N VAL A 373 6.59 -15.84 25.02
CA VAL A 373 5.83 -15.91 26.27
C VAL A 373 6.63 -16.67 27.30
N PHE A 374 6.62 -16.18 28.53
CA PHE A 374 7.25 -16.80 29.67
C PHE A 374 6.21 -16.95 30.78
N ARG A 375 6.32 -18.04 31.56
CA ARG A 375 5.61 -18.19 32.82
C ARG A 375 6.59 -18.66 33.90
N ALA A 376 6.61 -17.98 35.04
CA ALA A 376 7.57 -18.22 36.13
C ALA A 376 9.03 -18.26 35.64
N GLY A 377 9.37 -17.40 34.68
CA GLY A 377 10.70 -17.32 34.07
C GLY A 377 11.02 -18.41 33.03
N GLN A 378 10.13 -19.37 32.77
CA GLN A 378 10.32 -20.40 31.76
C GLN A 378 9.59 -20.07 30.46
N THR A 379 10.24 -20.29 29.33
CA THR A 379 9.65 -20.06 28.00
C THR A 379 8.47 -21.01 27.75
N LEU A 380 7.34 -20.44 27.32
CA LEU A 380 6.17 -21.15 26.84
C LEU A 380 6.03 -20.99 25.34
N HIS A 381 5.85 -22.11 24.64
CA HIS A 381 5.57 -22.11 23.22
C HIS A 381 4.06 -22.12 22.99
N LEU A 382 3.54 -21.06 22.37
CA LEU A 382 2.12 -20.90 22.05
C LEU A 382 1.92 -20.88 20.54
N GLY A 383 0.81 -21.47 20.10
CA GLY A 383 0.34 -21.28 18.73
C GLY A 383 -0.13 -19.83 18.51
N PRO A 384 -0.24 -19.37 17.24
CA PRO A 384 -0.56 -17.97 16.93
C PRO A 384 -1.90 -17.51 17.52
N THR A 385 -2.89 -18.40 17.54
CA THR A 385 -4.21 -18.14 18.09
C THR A 385 -4.18 -18.06 19.61
N GLU A 386 -3.49 -18.98 20.27
CA GLU A 386 -3.31 -18.98 21.71
C GLU A 386 -2.52 -17.74 22.17
N PHE A 387 -1.51 -17.32 21.39
CA PHE A 387 -0.77 -16.08 21.63
C PHE A 387 -1.67 -14.84 21.55
N ARG A 388 -2.50 -14.74 20.50
CA ARG A 388 -3.45 -13.62 20.35
C ARG A 388 -4.53 -13.60 21.43
N LEU A 389 -5.05 -14.77 21.82
CA LEU A 389 -6.00 -14.89 22.94
C LEU A 389 -5.36 -14.40 24.24
N LEU A 390 -4.14 -14.85 24.54
CA LEU A 390 -3.42 -14.44 25.73
C LEU A 390 -3.13 -12.93 25.71
N SER A 391 -2.61 -12.40 24.61
CA SER A 391 -2.34 -10.96 24.43
C SER A 391 -3.60 -10.13 24.65
N THR A 392 -4.71 -10.50 24.01
CA THR A 392 -6.01 -9.81 24.17
C THR A 392 -6.49 -9.78 25.63
N MET A 393 -6.34 -10.90 26.36
CA MET A 393 -6.74 -10.94 27.76
C MET A 393 -5.75 -10.20 28.68
N MET A 394 -4.46 -10.16 28.32
CA MET A 394 -3.41 -9.43 29.05
C MET A 394 -3.49 -7.91 28.83
N GLU A 395 -4.10 -7.43 27.75
CA GLU A 395 -4.42 -5.99 27.56
C GLU A 395 -5.33 -5.46 28.67
N LYS A 396 -6.27 -6.29 29.17
CA LYS A 396 -7.22 -5.93 30.24
C LYS A 396 -7.48 -7.10 31.19
N PRO A 397 -6.56 -7.39 32.13
CA PRO A 397 -6.74 -8.47 33.09
C PRO A 397 -7.98 -8.27 33.97
N GLY A 398 -8.62 -9.36 34.38
CA GLY A 398 -9.87 -9.39 35.16
C GLY A 398 -11.14 -9.13 34.34
N ARG A 399 -11.04 -8.55 33.13
CA ARG A 399 -12.19 -8.32 32.25
C ARG A 399 -12.73 -9.65 31.70
N VAL A 400 -14.04 -9.84 31.81
CA VAL A 400 -14.74 -10.95 31.13
C VAL A 400 -14.93 -10.58 29.67
N TRP A 401 -14.36 -11.39 28.79
CA TRP A 401 -14.53 -11.31 27.34
C TRP A 401 -15.54 -12.37 26.90
N THR A 402 -16.54 -11.95 26.12
CA THR A 402 -17.49 -12.88 25.48
C THR A 402 -16.82 -13.71 24.41
N ARG A 403 -17.41 -14.85 24.03
CA ARG A 403 -16.87 -15.69 22.96
C ARG A 403 -16.86 -14.96 21.63
N GLU A 404 -17.92 -14.22 21.31
CA GLU A 404 -17.96 -13.40 20.11
C GLU A 404 -16.86 -12.33 20.12
N GLN A 405 -16.63 -11.63 21.24
CA GLN A 405 -15.58 -10.62 21.33
C GLN A 405 -14.16 -11.20 21.17
N LEU A 406 -13.90 -12.37 21.76
CA LEU A 406 -12.61 -13.05 21.58
C LEU A 406 -12.45 -13.52 20.14
N LEU A 407 -13.54 -14.00 19.52
CA LEU A 407 -13.55 -14.41 18.13
C LEU A 407 -13.25 -13.22 17.20
N ASP A 408 -13.97 -12.11 17.37
CA ASP A 408 -13.75 -10.87 16.61
C ASP A 408 -12.32 -10.34 16.72
N ARG A 409 -11.71 -10.44 17.91
CA ARG A 409 -10.37 -9.88 18.15
C ARG A 409 -9.26 -10.79 17.65
N VAL A 410 -9.44 -12.11 17.73
CA VAL A 410 -8.41 -13.11 17.40
C VAL A 410 -8.53 -13.60 15.95
N TRP A 411 -9.73 -13.51 15.35
CA TRP A 411 -10.06 -13.94 14.00
C TRP A 411 -10.60 -12.81 13.09
N GLY A 412 -11.19 -11.74 13.64
CA GLY A 412 -11.79 -10.64 12.87
C GLY A 412 -13.32 -10.71 12.84
N ARG A 413 -14.00 -9.56 12.66
CA ARG A 413 -15.47 -9.42 12.72
C ARG A 413 -16.24 -10.09 11.56
N ASP A 414 -15.54 -10.55 10.52
CA ASP A 414 -16.16 -11.06 9.28
C ASP A 414 -16.04 -12.59 9.11
N ILE A 415 -15.78 -13.33 10.20
CA ILE A 415 -15.61 -14.78 10.16
C ILE A 415 -16.84 -15.49 10.75
N TYR A 416 -17.58 -16.24 9.91
CA TYR A 416 -18.60 -17.21 10.38
C TYR A 416 -17.91 -18.48 10.92
N VAL A 417 -17.31 -18.37 12.11
CA VAL A 417 -16.78 -19.50 12.87
C VAL A 417 -17.64 -19.66 14.12
N ASP A 418 -18.04 -20.90 14.42
CA ASP A 418 -18.83 -21.19 15.62
C ASP A 418 -18.05 -20.74 16.87
N THR A 419 -18.72 -20.01 17.76
CA THR A 419 -18.21 -19.58 19.06
C THR A 419 -17.56 -20.70 19.89
N ARG A 420 -17.95 -21.97 19.66
CA ARG A 420 -17.34 -23.17 20.27
C ARG A 420 -15.87 -23.37 19.89
N THR A 421 -15.41 -22.77 18.80
CA THR A 421 -13.99 -22.81 18.39
C THR A 421 -13.10 -22.07 19.39
N ILE A 422 -13.64 -21.02 20.05
CA ILE A 422 -12.95 -20.34 21.16
C ILE A 422 -12.66 -21.31 22.30
N ASP A 423 -13.61 -22.19 22.64
CA ASP A 423 -13.46 -23.11 23.76
C ASP A 423 -12.29 -24.08 23.54
N VAL A 424 -12.07 -24.52 22.29
CA VAL A 424 -10.94 -25.39 21.92
C VAL A 424 -9.61 -24.66 22.12
N HIS A 425 -9.49 -23.43 21.63
CA HIS A 425 -8.24 -22.67 21.72
C HIS A 425 -7.97 -22.15 23.14
N VAL A 426 -9.00 -21.79 23.90
CA VAL A 426 -8.86 -21.51 25.33
C VAL A 426 -8.42 -22.75 26.10
N GLY A 427 -8.94 -23.93 25.76
CA GLY A 427 -8.49 -25.20 26.34
C GLY A 427 -7.00 -25.50 26.05
N ARG A 428 -6.54 -25.23 24.82
CA ARG A 428 -5.13 -25.36 24.42
C ARG A 428 -4.23 -24.35 25.14
N LEU A 429 -4.66 -23.10 25.20
CA LEU A 429 -3.94 -22.04 25.92
C LEU A 429 -3.81 -22.38 27.41
N ARG A 430 -4.90 -22.81 28.05
CA ARG A 430 -4.89 -23.28 29.45
C ARG A 430 -3.87 -24.40 29.67
N LYS A 431 -3.89 -25.42 28.80
CA LYS A 431 -2.94 -26.53 28.86
C LYS A 431 -1.49 -26.07 28.70
N ALA A 432 -1.24 -25.09 27.83
CA ALA A 432 0.09 -24.55 27.60
C ALA A 432 0.57 -23.69 28.80
N LEU A 433 -0.30 -22.84 29.36
CA LEU A 433 0.00 -22.03 30.53
C LEU A 433 0.30 -22.90 31.75
N MET A 434 -0.40 -24.01 31.93
CA MET A 434 -0.21 -24.94 33.06
C MET A 434 0.85 -26.03 32.80
N LYS A 435 1.54 -26.00 31.65
CA LYS A 435 2.46 -27.07 31.22
C LYS A 435 3.57 -27.36 32.23
N ASN A 436 4.07 -26.32 32.90
CA ASN A 436 5.17 -26.40 33.85
C ASN A 436 4.70 -26.32 35.33
N GLY A 437 3.41 -26.56 35.59
CA GLY A 437 2.79 -26.40 36.90
C GLY A 437 2.13 -25.02 37.11
N GLY A 438 1.62 -24.78 38.32
CA GLY A 438 0.90 -23.56 38.70
C GLY A 438 -0.62 -23.62 38.52
N ASP A 439 -1.32 -22.67 39.12
CA ASP A 439 -2.79 -22.58 39.04
C ASP A 439 -3.26 -22.19 37.64
N ASP A 440 -4.51 -22.49 37.31
CA ASP A 440 -5.15 -22.06 36.06
C ASP A 440 -5.42 -20.54 36.08
N PRO A 441 -4.71 -19.73 35.28
CA PRO A 441 -4.91 -18.28 35.27
C PRO A 441 -6.15 -17.87 34.46
N LEU A 442 -6.80 -18.79 33.73
CA LEU A 442 -7.94 -18.50 32.86
C LEU A 442 -9.25 -18.91 33.52
N ARG A 443 -10.04 -17.92 33.94
CA ARG A 443 -11.34 -18.12 34.56
C ARG A 443 -12.43 -18.26 33.51
N THR A 444 -13.21 -19.34 33.59
CA THR A 444 -14.41 -19.54 32.77
C THR A 444 -15.63 -18.97 33.47
N VAL A 445 -16.28 -17.99 32.84
CA VAL A 445 -17.56 -17.43 33.29
C VAL A 445 -18.68 -18.11 32.51
N ARG A 446 -19.37 -19.05 33.16
CA ARG A 446 -20.40 -19.90 32.53
C ARG A 446 -21.46 -19.05 31.84
N GLY A 447 -21.77 -19.39 30.59
CA GLY A 447 -22.76 -18.68 29.76
C GLY A 447 -22.29 -17.35 29.17
N VAL A 448 -21.09 -16.85 29.51
CA VAL A 448 -20.60 -15.54 29.06
C VAL A 448 -19.30 -15.67 28.27
N GLY A 449 -18.25 -16.25 28.85
CA GLY A 449 -16.94 -16.33 28.18
C GLY A 449 -15.78 -16.55 29.14
N TYR A 450 -14.69 -15.82 28.95
CA TYR A 450 -13.41 -16.06 29.63
C TYR A 450 -12.76 -14.77 30.13
N ALA A 451 -12.01 -14.88 31.22
CA ALA A 451 -11.21 -13.81 31.77
C ALA A 451 -9.82 -14.34 32.17
N LEU A 452 -8.81 -13.47 32.13
CA LEU A 452 -7.51 -13.73 32.73
C LEU A 452 -7.52 -13.15 34.15
N GLY A 453 -7.32 -13.98 35.17
CA GLY A 453 -7.37 -13.60 36.58
C GLY A 453 -8.62 -13.99 37.36
#